data_AF-A0A804LIS4-F1
#
_entry.id   AF-A0A804LIS4-F1
#
_cell.length_a   1.000
_cell.length_b   1.000
_cell.length_c   1.000
_cell.angle_alpha   90.00
_cell.angle_beta   90.00
_cell.angle_gamma   90.00
#
_symmetry.space_group_name_H-M   'P 1'
#
loop_
_entity.id
_entity.type
_entity.pdbx_description
1 polymer ?
#
loop_
_entity_poly.entity_id
_entity_poly.type
_entity_poly.pdbx_seq_one_letter_code
_entity_poly.pdbx_strand_id
1 'polypeptide(L)'
;MAERAHALSTIDGYSGYGAEQGEKKLRAAIAATYYADLGIEDSDIFVSDGAKCDISRLQVLFGSNVTIAVQDPSYPAYVDSSVIMGQTDLYQQDVQKYGNIEYMRCGPENGFFPDLSTVPRTDIIFFCSPNNPTGAAASRDQLTKLVKFAKDNGSIIVYDSAYAMYISDDSPKSIFEIPGAKEVAIETASFSKYAGFTGVRLGWTVVPKELLFSDGHPVAKDFNRIVCTCFNGASNIAQAGGLACLSPDGLKAMQDVVGFYKENTEIIVETFTSLGFNVYGAKNAPYVWVHFPGRNSWDVFAEILEKANVVTTPGTGFGPGGEGFVRVSAFGHRENIIEAARRLKQLYK
;
A
#
# COMPACT_ATOMS: atom_id res chain seq x y z
N MET A 1 -13.85 -6.82 19.27
CA MET A 1 -14.92 -6.89 18.24
C MET A 1 -16.17 -7.58 18.74
N ALA A 2 -16.10 -8.85 19.19
CA ALA A 2 -17.27 -9.58 19.72
C ALA A 2 -17.99 -8.84 20.86
N GLU A 3 -17.23 -8.27 21.80
CA GLU A 3 -17.77 -7.44 22.88
C GLU A 3 -18.54 -6.22 22.36
N ARG A 4 -17.99 -5.49 21.37
CA ARG A 4 -18.70 -4.36 20.73
C ARG A 4 -19.97 -4.83 20.02
N ALA A 5 -19.92 -5.95 19.30
CA ALA A 5 -21.09 -6.51 18.63
C ALA A 5 -22.19 -6.90 19.64
N HIS A 6 -21.82 -7.52 20.77
CA HIS A 6 -22.76 -7.84 21.84
C HIS A 6 -23.32 -6.59 22.50
N ALA A 7 -22.49 -5.58 22.78
CA ALA A 7 -22.94 -4.31 23.34
C ALA A 7 -23.99 -3.61 22.46
N LEU A 8 -23.87 -3.68 21.13
CA LEU A 8 -24.88 -3.12 20.22
C LEU A 8 -26.26 -3.78 20.33
N SER A 9 -26.36 -4.95 20.96
CA SER A 9 -27.63 -5.64 21.21
C SER A 9 -28.31 -5.22 22.52
N THR A 10 -27.69 -4.36 23.33
CA THR A 10 -28.25 -3.87 24.61
C THR A 10 -28.65 -2.40 24.51
N ILE A 11 -29.58 -1.96 25.37
CA ILE A 11 -30.05 -0.57 25.42
C ILE A 11 -28.88 0.39 25.70
N ASP A 12 -28.04 0.06 26.68
CA ASP A 12 -26.93 0.93 27.11
C ASP A 12 -25.73 0.91 26.15
N GLY A 13 -25.51 -0.21 25.45
CA GLY A 13 -24.36 -0.39 24.57
C GLY A 13 -24.63 -0.04 23.10
N TYR A 14 -25.89 0.20 22.73
CA TYR A 14 -26.26 0.60 21.38
C TYR A 14 -25.64 1.94 21.00
N SER A 15 -25.13 2.01 19.76
CA SER A 15 -24.70 3.26 19.13
C SER A 15 -25.11 3.23 17.66
N GLY A 16 -25.60 4.37 17.16
CA GLY A 16 -25.97 4.58 15.77
C GLY A 16 -24.78 5.05 14.92
N TYR A 17 -24.95 6.14 14.18
CA TYR A 17 -23.86 6.76 13.43
C TYR A 17 -22.71 7.19 14.35
N GLY A 18 -21.49 6.91 13.89
CA GLY A 18 -20.28 7.52 14.43
C GLY A 18 -19.89 8.75 13.61
N ALA A 19 -18.85 9.46 14.06
CA ALA A 19 -18.23 10.49 13.22
C ALA A 19 -17.62 9.83 11.96
N GLU A 20 -17.84 10.42 10.79
CA GLU A 20 -17.40 9.89 9.51
C GLU A 20 -15.87 9.81 9.42
N GLN A 21 -15.17 10.75 10.08
CA GLN A 21 -13.72 10.75 10.25
C GLN A 21 -13.21 9.60 11.14
N GLY A 22 -14.09 8.97 11.94
CA GLY A 22 -13.77 7.88 12.87
C GLY A 22 -13.76 8.27 14.35
N GLU A 23 -13.88 7.26 15.20
CA GLU A 23 -13.87 7.41 16.65
C GLU A 23 -12.58 8.11 17.11
N LYS A 24 -12.72 9.19 17.90
CA LYS A 24 -11.58 9.98 18.40
C LYS A 24 -10.53 9.12 19.11
N LYS A 25 -10.97 8.14 19.91
CA LYS A 25 -10.08 7.21 20.61
C LYS A 25 -9.21 6.40 19.64
N LEU A 26 -9.78 5.94 18.53
CA LEU A 26 -9.06 5.20 17.51
C LEU A 26 -8.07 6.11 16.76
N ARG A 27 -8.50 7.31 16.36
CA ARG A 27 -7.61 8.29 15.72
C ARG A 27 -6.40 8.65 16.60
N ALA A 28 -6.66 8.94 17.87
CA ALA A 28 -5.60 9.24 18.83
C ALA A 28 -4.65 8.04 19.04
N ALA A 29 -5.19 6.82 19.10
CA ALA A 29 -4.36 5.61 19.20
C ALA A 29 -3.49 5.39 17.96
N ILE A 30 -4.02 5.63 16.75
CA ILE A 30 -3.25 5.55 15.49
C ILE A 30 -2.12 6.59 15.50
N ALA A 31 -2.41 7.85 15.85
CA ALA A 31 -1.41 8.92 15.96
C ALA A 31 -0.28 8.52 16.91
N ALA A 32 -0.62 8.10 18.13
CA ALA A 32 0.35 7.73 19.16
C ALA A 32 1.14 6.46 18.82
N THR A 33 0.58 5.54 18.05
CA THR A 33 1.24 4.25 17.75
C THR A 33 2.17 4.34 16.55
N TYR A 34 1.72 4.98 15.46
CA TYR A 34 2.44 4.94 14.18
C TYR A 34 3.12 6.26 13.82
N TYR A 35 2.74 7.36 14.47
CA TYR A 35 3.22 8.70 14.15
C TYR A 35 3.72 9.46 15.39
N ALA A 36 4.11 8.73 16.43
CA ALA A 36 4.73 9.30 17.63
C ALA A 36 5.92 10.17 17.22
N ASP A 37 6.00 11.37 17.80
CA ASP A 37 7.07 12.35 17.56
C ASP A 37 7.19 12.89 16.12
N LEU A 38 6.24 12.56 15.22
CA LEU A 38 6.21 13.06 13.84
C LEU A 38 5.33 14.30 13.66
N GLY A 39 4.71 14.79 14.74
CA GLY A 39 3.85 15.96 14.72
C GLY A 39 2.57 15.77 13.89
N ILE A 40 2.04 14.54 13.89
CA ILE A 40 0.72 14.18 13.36
C ILE A 40 -0.26 14.11 14.53
N GLU A 41 -1.37 14.85 14.43
CA GLU A 41 -2.40 14.90 15.46
C GLU A 41 -3.57 13.97 15.14
N ASP A 42 -4.41 13.67 16.13
CA ASP A 42 -5.61 12.85 15.92
C ASP A 42 -6.56 13.48 14.88
N SER A 43 -6.58 14.81 14.77
CA SER A 43 -7.36 15.55 13.77
C SER A 43 -6.91 15.36 12.32
N ASP A 44 -5.68 14.89 12.10
CA ASP A 44 -5.10 14.72 10.76
C ASP A 44 -5.43 13.33 10.19
N ILE A 45 -5.97 12.44 11.03
CA ILE A 45 -6.28 11.04 10.71
C ILE A 45 -7.75 10.91 10.33
N PHE A 46 -8.00 10.21 9.23
CA PHE A 46 -9.32 9.83 8.74
C PHE A 46 -9.40 8.31 8.71
N VAL A 47 -10.21 7.72 9.60
CA VAL A 47 -10.42 6.28 9.65
C VAL A 47 -11.32 5.85 8.49
N SER A 48 -10.96 4.77 7.83
CA SER A 48 -11.65 4.28 6.65
C SER A 48 -11.99 2.80 6.72
N ASP A 49 -12.82 2.35 5.78
CA ASP A 49 -13.07 0.94 5.49
C ASP A 49 -11.95 0.29 4.64
N GLY A 50 -10.77 0.93 4.57
CA GLY A 50 -9.52 0.41 4.03
C GLY A 50 -8.91 1.26 2.92
N ALA A 51 -7.58 1.15 2.76
CA ALA A 51 -6.78 1.94 1.82
C ALA A 51 -7.31 1.97 0.37
N LYS A 52 -7.79 0.84 -0.19
CA LYS A 52 -8.35 0.82 -1.55
C LYS A 52 -9.54 1.79 -1.72
N CYS A 53 -10.39 1.89 -0.71
CA CYS A 53 -11.52 2.80 -0.70
C CYS A 53 -11.04 4.26 -0.58
N ASP A 54 -10.02 4.51 0.25
CA ASP A 54 -9.41 5.84 0.39
C ASP A 54 -8.69 6.31 -0.86
N ILE A 55 -7.97 5.43 -1.58
CA ILE A 55 -7.36 5.76 -2.87
C ILE A 55 -8.44 6.31 -3.82
N SER A 56 -9.61 5.67 -3.88
CA SER A 56 -10.70 6.14 -4.74
C SER A 56 -11.31 7.46 -4.22
N ARG A 57 -11.48 7.63 -2.90
CA ARG A 57 -11.97 8.90 -2.32
C ARG A 57 -11.00 10.06 -2.52
N LEU A 58 -9.69 9.81 -2.42
CA LEU A 58 -8.63 10.77 -2.75
C LEU A 58 -8.67 11.14 -4.24
N GLN A 59 -8.93 10.19 -5.11
CA GLN A 59 -9.07 10.47 -6.54
C GLN A 59 -10.32 11.31 -6.84
N VAL A 60 -11.43 11.08 -6.14
CA VAL A 60 -12.61 11.98 -6.19
C VAL A 60 -12.29 13.38 -5.67
N LEU A 61 -11.50 13.48 -4.58
CA LEU A 61 -11.00 14.75 -4.05
C LEU A 61 -10.19 15.53 -5.09
N PHE A 62 -9.23 14.87 -5.75
CA PHE A 62 -8.37 15.52 -6.73
C PHE A 62 -9.10 15.87 -8.03
N GLY A 63 -10.13 15.09 -8.39
CA GLY A 63 -10.92 15.31 -9.60
C GLY A 63 -10.20 14.89 -10.87
N SER A 64 -10.76 15.28 -12.02
CA SER A 64 -10.32 14.81 -13.35
C SER A 64 -9.13 15.56 -13.93
N ASN A 65 -8.79 16.74 -13.39
CA ASN A 65 -7.89 17.69 -14.07
C ASN A 65 -6.44 17.62 -13.58
N VAL A 66 -6.10 16.64 -12.74
CA VAL A 66 -4.74 16.41 -12.25
C VAL A 66 -4.03 15.37 -13.10
N THR A 67 -2.72 15.51 -13.22
CA THR A 67 -1.83 14.49 -13.78
C THR A 67 -1.21 13.65 -12.66
N ILE A 68 -0.96 12.37 -12.91
CA ILE A 68 -0.44 11.46 -11.89
C ILE A 68 0.86 10.78 -12.33
N ALA A 69 1.73 10.51 -11.36
CA ALA A 69 2.87 9.61 -11.49
C ALA A 69 2.67 8.37 -10.62
N VAL A 70 3.09 7.21 -11.12
CA VAL A 70 3.06 5.93 -10.40
C VAL A 70 4.40 5.21 -10.56
N GLN A 71 4.81 4.43 -9.56
CA GLN A 71 5.93 3.50 -9.76
C GLN A 71 5.55 2.46 -10.82
N ASP A 72 6.52 2.04 -11.63
CA ASP A 72 6.34 1.02 -12.67
C ASP A 72 7.36 -0.12 -12.44
N PRO A 73 6.96 -1.23 -11.78
CA PRO A 73 5.57 -1.63 -11.48
C PRO A 73 5.01 -1.12 -10.14
N SER A 74 3.68 -1.10 -10.02
CA SER A 74 2.96 -0.80 -8.77
C SER A 74 1.56 -1.42 -8.69
N TYR A 75 0.91 -1.30 -7.53
CA TYR A 75 -0.45 -1.79 -7.33
C TYR A 75 -1.44 -1.13 -8.32
N PRO A 76 -2.21 -1.90 -9.11
CA PRO A 76 -2.98 -1.36 -10.23
C PRO A 76 -4.07 -0.36 -9.85
N ALA A 77 -4.53 -0.33 -8.59
CA ALA A 77 -5.63 0.57 -8.21
C ALA A 77 -5.28 2.06 -8.37
N TYR A 78 -4.00 2.45 -8.30
CA TYR A 78 -3.59 3.83 -8.53
C TYR A 78 -3.92 4.26 -9.97
N VAL A 79 -3.51 3.43 -10.94
CA VAL A 79 -3.78 3.64 -12.37
C VAL A 79 -5.27 3.50 -12.67
N ASP A 80 -5.91 2.41 -12.23
CA ASP A 80 -7.31 2.15 -12.56
C ASP A 80 -8.25 3.24 -12.02
N SER A 81 -8.01 3.73 -10.80
CA SER A 81 -8.79 4.84 -10.23
C SER A 81 -8.57 6.16 -10.98
N SER A 82 -7.37 6.38 -11.51
CA SER A 82 -7.04 7.54 -12.34
C SER A 82 -7.80 7.52 -13.67
N VAL A 83 -7.83 6.36 -14.33
CA VAL A 83 -8.60 6.13 -15.56
C VAL A 83 -10.09 6.39 -15.30
N ILE A 84 -10.64 5.83 -14.21
CA ILE A 84 -12.06 6.01 -13.84
C ILE A 84 -12.40 7.48 -13.58
N MET A 85 -11.48 8.25 -12.99
CA MET A 85 -11.68 9.68 -12.74
C MET A 85 -11.48 10.56 -13.97
N GLY A 86 -11.08 10.01 -15.12
CA GLY A 86 -10.87 10.75 -16.36
C GLY A 86 -9.58 11.56 -16.38
N GLN A 87 -8.57 11.15 -15.61
CA GLN A 87 -7.25 11.81 -15.56
C GLN A 87 -6.30 11.34 -16.68
N THR A 88 -6.72 10.36 -17.48
CA THR A 88 -5.85 9.65 -18.42
C THR A 88 -6.39 9.74 -19.85
N ASP A 89 -5.50 9.59 -20.83
CA ASP A 89 -5.91 9.25 -22.19
C ASP A 89 -6.21 7.75 -22.30
N LEU A 90 -6.50 7.31 -23.53
CA LEU A 90 -6.71 5.91 -23.85
C LEU A 90 -5.48 5.03 -23.59
N TYR A 91 -5.73 3.74 -23.40
CA TYR A 91 -4.70 2.72 -23.31
C TYR A 91 -3.96 2.55 -24.64
N GLN A 92 -2.63 2.58 -24.59
CA GLN A 92 -1.74 2.43 -25.74
C GLN A 92 -1.12 1.03 -25.74
N GLN A 93 -1.57 0.18 -26.66
CA GLN A 93 -1.19 -1.23 -26.69
C GLN A 93 0.32 -1.45 -26.94
N ASP A 94 0.98 -0.60 -27.72
CA ASP A 94 2.40 -0.79 -28.07
C ASP A 94 3.35 -0.62 -26.88
N VAL A 95 2.99 0.25 -25.93
CA VAL A 95 3.78 0.54 -24.73
C VAL A 95 3.14 0.00 -23.45
N GLN A 96 1.94 -0.56 -23.56
CA GLN A 96 1.14 -1.12 -22.46
C GLN A 96 0.89 -0.12 -21.32
N LYS A 97 0.63 1.16 -21.67
CA LYS A 97 0.40 2.27 -20.74
C LYS A 97 -0.86 3.04 -21.09
N TYR A 98 -1.53 3.63 -20.10
CA TYR A 98 -2.48 4.71 -20.36
C TYR A 98 -1.71 6.00 -20.65
N GLY A 99 -2.18 6.80 -21.60
CA GLY A 99 -1.59 8.13 -21.83
C GLY A 99 -1.89 9.09 -20.67
N ASN A 100 -1.10 10.16 -20.56
CA ASN A 100 -1.17 11.15 -19.48
C ASN A 100 -0.89 10.64 -18.05
N ILE A 101 -0.34 9.43 -17.90
CA ILE A 101 0.26 8.94 -16.66
C ILE A 101 1.77 8.89 -16.81
N GLU A 102 2.48 9.40 -15.81
CA GLU A 102 3.93 9.22 -15.71
C GLU A 102 4.26 7.89 -15.00
N TYR A 103 4.89 6.97 -15.72
CA TYR A 103 5.25 5.64 -15.21
C TYR A 103 6.74 5.63 -14.82
N MET A 104 7.00 5.83 -13.53
CA MET A 104 8.34 5.93 -12.97
C MET A 104 9.01 4.55 -12.90
N ARG A 105 9.93 4.26 -13.83
CA ARG A 105 10.58 2.95 -13.95
C ARG A 105 11.30 2.52 -12.66
N CYS A 106 10.94 1.35 -12.14
CA CYS A 106 11.51 0.72 -10.94
C CYS A 106 11.92 -0.72 -11.25
N GLY A 107 13.23 -0.98 -11.38
CA GLY A 107 13.75 -2.30 -11.71
C GLY A 107 15.02 -2.66 -10.93
N PRO A 108 15.54 -3.89 -11.08
CA PRO A 108 16.78 -4.30 -10.43
C PRO A 108 17.96 -3.36 -10.71
N GLU A 109 18.01 -2.78 -11.91
CA GLU A 109 19.06 -1.88 -12.40
C GLU A 109 19.17 -0.56 -11.62
N ASN A 110 18.08 -0.09 -11.00
CA ASN A 110 18.03 1.14 -10.22
C ASN A 110 17.65 0.91 -8.76
N GLY A 111 17.70 -0.35 -8.30
CA GLY A 111 17.32 -0.72 -6.94
C GLY A 111 15.84 -0.46 -6.64
N PHE A 112 14.98 -0.55 -7.66
CA PHE A 112 13.53 -0.32 -7.59
C PHE A 112 13.12 1.09 -7.12
N PHE A 113 14.00 2.08 -7.28
CA PHE A 113 13.68 3.49 -7.04
C PHE A 113 13.93 4.29 -8.32
N PRO A 114 13.00 5.15 -8.74
CA PRO A 114 13.12 5.83 -10.02
C PRO A 114 14.25 6.86 -10.01
N ASP A 115 14.87 7.06 -11.17
CA ASP A 115 15.73 8.21 -11.39
C ASP A 115 14.85 9.47 -11.55
N LEU A 116 14.62 10.16 -10.44
CA LEU A 116 13.78 11.36 -10.38
C LEU A 116 14.24 12.49 -11.32
N SER A 117 15.50 12.48 -11.81
CA SER A 117 15.95 13.47 -12.80
C SER A 117 15.31 13.29 -14.18
N THR A 118 14.77 12.09 -14.45
CA THR A 118 14.11 11.74 -15.71
C THR A 118 12.59 11.78 -15.62
N VAL A 119 12.03 11.91 -14.42
CA VAL A 119 10.59 11.94 -14.16
C VAL A 119 10.07 13.36 -14.38
N PRO A 120 9.20 13.61 -15.38
CA PRO A 120 8.52 14.88 -15.55
C PRO A 120 7.62 15.22 -14.36
N ARG A 121 7.32 16.51 -14.20
CA ARG A 121 6.44 16.99 -13.13
C ARG A 121 5.00 16.50 -13.36
N THR A 122 4.37 15.97 -12.30
CA THR A 122 2.94 15.68 -12.21
C THR A 122 2.32 16.37 -10.99
N ASP A 123 0.99 16.46 -10.93
CA ASP A 123 0.31 17.02 -9.76
C ASP A 123 0.35 16.05 -8.57
N ILE A 124 0.11 14.77 -8.83
CA ILE A 124 0.08 13.71 -7.81
C ILE A 124 1.17 12.68 -8.08
N ILE A 125 1.81 12.16 -7.03
CA ILE A 125 2.76 11.05 -7.10
C ILE A 125 2.27 9.93 -6.17
N PHE A 126 1.74 8.84 -6.71
CA PHE A 126 1.47 7.64 -5.93
C PHE A 126 2.77 6.89 -5.71
N PHE A 127 3.15 6.71 -4.44
CA PHE A 127 4.38 6.04 -4.06
C PHE A 127 4.11 5.04 -2.93
N CYS A 128 4.39 3.77 -3.18
CA CYS A 128 4.16 2.69 -2.24
C CYS A 128 5.49 2.18 -1.69
N SER A 129 5.61 2.13 -0.37
CA SER A 129 6.82 1.61 0.29
C SER A 129 6.45 0.98 1.65
N PRO A 130 6.69 -0.33 1.83
CA PRO A 130 7.23 -1.29 0.85
C PRO A 130 6.35 -1.46 -0.39
N ASN A 131 6.95 -1.38 -1.58
CA ASN A 131 6.23 -1.42 -2.85
C ASN A 131 5.57 -2.78 -3.06
N ASN A 132 4.34 -2.77 -3.57
CA ASN A 132 3.70 -3.93 -4.18
C ASN A 132 3.69 -3.70 -5.70
N PRO A 133 4.39 -4.53 -6.51
CA PRO A 133 4.78 -5.91 -6.22
C PRO A 133 6.24 -6.16 -5.83
N THR A 134 7.14 -5.18 -5.93
CA THR A 134 8.59 -5.45 -5.90
C THR A 134 9.13 -5.79 -4.52
N GLY A 135 8.41 -5.41 -3.46
CA GLY A 135 8.80 -5.56 -2.06
C GLY A 135 9.89 -4.57 -1.61
N ALA A 136 10.32 -3.67 -2.48
CA ALA A 136 11.33 -2.68 -2.16
C ALA A 136 10.79 -1.64 -1.15
N ALA A 137 11.49 -1.45 -0.05
CA ALA A 137 11.26 -0.35 0.88
C ALA A 137 12.24 0.78 0.54
N ALA A 138 11.73 2.00 0.38
CA ALA A 138 12.56 3.14 0.06
C ALA A 138 13.37 3.57 1.28
N SER A 139 14.67 3.80 1.08
CA SER A 139 15.55 4.28 2.14
C SER A 139 15.22 5.72 2.54
N ARG A 140 15.73 6.15 3.70
CA ARG A 140 15.59 7.55 4.15
C ARG A 140 16.12 8.54 3.12
N ASP A 141 17.25 8.25 2.48
CA ASP A 141 17.83 9.10 1.44
C ASP A 141 16.93 9.18 0.20
N GLN A 142 16.36 8.05 -0.22
CA GLN A 142 15.42 7.97 -1.34
C GLN A 142 14.14 8.77 -1.05
N LEU A 143 13.54 8.61 0.13
CA LEU A 143 12.36 9.38 0.53
C LEU A 143 12.68 10.87 0.71
N THR A 144 13.87 11.22 1.18
CA THR A 144 14.33 12.63 1.23
C THR A 144 14.40 13.25 -0.16
N LYS A 145 14.92 12.51 -1.15
CA LYS A 145 14.92 12.94 -2.56
C LYS A 145 13.50 13.07 -3.12
N LEU A 146 12.61 12.14 -2.79
CA LEU A 146 11.21 12.17 -3.23
C LEU A 146 10.46 13.38 -2.65
N VAL A 147 10.59 13.65 -1.35
CA VAL A 147 9.98 14.82 -0.71
C VAL A 147 10.53 16.11 -1.30
N LYS A 148 11.85 16.19 -1.54
CA LYS A 148 12.45 17.34 -2.22
C LYS A 148 11.89 17.52 -3.64
N PHE A 149 11.82 16.44 -4.42
CA PHE A 149 11.28 16.47 -5.78
C PHE A 149 9.83 16.95 -5.81
N ALA A 150 8.98 16.45 -4.90
CA ALA A 150 7.59 16.90 -4.79
C ALA A 150 7.49 18.39 -4.40
N LYS A 151 8.34 18.86 -3.47
CA LYS A 151 8.42 20.29 -3.12
C LYS A 151 8.81 21.16 -4.31
N ASP A 152 9.89 20.79 -5.00
CA ASP A 152 10.39 21.56 -6.15
C ASP A 152 9.34 21.64 -7.29
N ASN A 153 8.52 20.60 -7.43
CA ASN A 153 7.51 20.48 -8.48
C ASN A 153 6.10 20.97 -8.09
N GLY A 154 5.88 21.31 -6.82
CA GLY A 154 4.55 21.58 -6.28
C GLY A 154 3.59 20.40 -6.45
N SER A 155 4.08 19.19 -6.19
CA SER A 155 3.31 17.93 -6.29
C SER A 155 2.86 17.46 -4.90
N ILE A 156 1.78 16.66 -4.87
CA ILE A 156 1.34 15.93 -3.67
C ILE A 156 1.71 14.44 -3.82
N ILE A 157 2.45 13.92 -2.85
CA ILE A 157 2.73 12.49 -2.71
C ILE A 157 1.53 11.83 -2.02
N VAL A 158 0.98 10.78 -2.61
CA VAL A 158 0.11 9.83 -1.91
C VAL A 158 0.96 8.61 -1.57
N TYR A 159 1.42 8.56 -0.32
CA TYR A 159 2.29 7.51 0.20
C TYR A 159 1.46 6.34 0.72
N ASP A 160 1.56 5.16 0.10
CA ASP A 160 0.92 3.94 0.59
C ASP A 160 1.90 3.16 1.47
N SER A 161 1.63 3.14 2.78
CA SER A 161 2.41 2.45 3.80
C SER A 161 1.78 1.14 4.26
N ALA A 162 0.85 0.54 3.50
CA ALA A 162 0.09 -0.64 3.91
C ALA A 162 0.94 -1.88 4.28
N TYR A 163 2.22 -1.92 3.91
CA TYR A 163 3.15 -3.00 4.26
C TYR A 163 4.24 -2.58 5.25
N ALA A 164 4.22 -1.37 5.81
CA ALA A 164 5.34 -0.83 6.60
C ALA A 164 5.67 -1.64 7.87
N MET A 165 4.72 -2.39 8.43
CA MET A 165 5.01 -3.32 9.54
C MET A 165 5.89 -4.51 9.15
N TYR A 166 6.05 -4.81 7.87
CA TYR A 166 6.94 -5.87 7.38
C TYR A 166 8.39 -5.41 7.19
N ILE A 167 8.66 -4.10 7.26
CA ILE A 167 10.02 -3.55 7.14
C ILE A 167 10.91 -4.16 8.24
N SER A 168 12.03 -4.74 7.79
CA SER A 168 13.05 -5.37 8.63
C SER A 168 14.38 -4.62 8.67
N ASP A 169 14.61 -3.68 7.75
CA ASP A 169 15.75 -2.78 7.81
C ASP A 169 15.36 -1.42 8.39
N ASP A 170 16.30 -0.47 8.32
CA ASP A 170 16.16 0.88 8.87
C ASP A 170 15.41 1.84 7.93
N SER A 171 14.69 1.31 6.93
CA SER A 171 13.85 2.14 6.05
C SER A 171 12.72 2.80 6.84
N PRO A 172 12.39 4.08 6.57
CA PRO A 172 11.25 4.73 7.21
C PRO A 172 9.94 4.00 6.97
N LYS A 173 9.13 3.88 8.02
CA LYS A 173 7.79 3.28 7.99
C LYS A 173 6.71 4.29 7.64
N SER A 174 6.96 5.57 7.89
CA SER A 174 6.10 6.68 7.46
C SER A 174 6.88 7.70 6.63
N ILE A 175 6.20 8.31 5.65
CA ILE A 175 6.76 9.44 4.90
C ILE A 175 7.01 10.65 5.80
N PHE A 176 6.27 10.79 6.91
CA PHE A 176 6.39 11.91 7.84
C PHE A 176 7.64 11.84 8.73
N GLU A 177 8.40 10.76 8.66
CA GLU A 177 9.75 10.72 9.22
C GLU A 177 10.75 11.60 8.43
N ILE A 178 10.36 12.08 7.25
CA ILE A 178 11.17 12.96 6.42
C ILE A 178 10.77 14.42 6.69
N PRO A 179 11.71 15.28 7.15
CA PRO A 179 11.43 16.69 7.36
C PRO A 179 10.86 17.37 6.09
N GLY A 180 9.76 18.10 6.28
CA GLY A 180 9.06 18.78 5.18
C GLY A 180 8.03 17.93 4.43
N ALA A 181 7.91 16.63 4.73
CA ALA A 181 6.90 15.78 4.09
C ALA A 181 5.46 16.26 4.36
N LYS A 182 5.19 16.86 5.52
CA LYS A 182 3.85 17.38 5.87
C LYS A 182 3.31 18.45 4.92
N GLU A 183 4.20 19.13 4.18
CA GLU A 183 3.82 20.15 3.19
C GLU A 183 3.45 19.55 1.83
N VAL A 184 3.80 18.28 1.57
CA VAL A 184 3.70 17.67 0.23
C VAL A 184 3.17 16.24 0.23
N ALA A 185 2.81 15.65 1.38
CA ALA A 185 2.45 14.23 1.44
C ALA A 185 1.16 13.96 2.21
N ILE A 186 0.39 13.03 1.66
CA ILE A 186 -0.70 12.28 2.29
C ILE A 186 -0.17 10.86 2.51
N GLU A 187 -0.50 10.24 3.64
CA GLU A 187 -0.19 8.82 3.85
C GLU A 187 -1.48 8.00 3.98
N THR A 188 -1.58 6.87 3.29
CA THR A 188 -2.68 5.90 3.44
C THR A 188 -2.16 4.54 3.87
N ALA A 189 -2.90 3.87 4.74
CA ALA A 189 -2.51 2.59 5.32
C ALA A 189 -3.73 1.71 5.66
N SER A 190 -3.46 0.48 6.10
CA SER A 190 -4.50 -0.52 6.29
C SER A 190 -4.18 -1.55 7.37
N PHE A 191 -5.16 -1.84 8.24
CA PHE A 191 -5.08 -2.97 9.16
C PHE A 191 -5.14 -4.32 8.42
N SER A 192 -5.51 -4.35 7.14
CA SER A 192 -5.66 -5.58 6.37
C SER A 192 -4.39 -6.42 6.35
N LYS A 193 -3.23 -5.77 6.29
CA LYS A 193 -1.93 -6.43 6.19
C LYS A 193 -1.21 -6.51 7.54
N TYR A 194 -1.60 -5.70 8.52
CA TYR A 194 -1.01 -5.73 9.86
C TYR A 194 -1.70 -6.77 10.76
N ALA A 195 -3.03 -6.82 10.72
CA ALA A 195 -3.85 -7.61 11.63
C ALA A 195 -4.67 -8.72 10.93
N GLY A 196 -4.51 -8.90 9.60
CA GLY A 196 -5.35 -9.82 8.83
C GLY A 196 -6.78 -9.32 8.60
N PHE A 197 -7.03 -8.01 8.70
CA PHE A 197 -8.36 -7.39 8.53
C PHE A 197 -8.83 -7.29 7.07
N THR A 198 -8.35 -8.15 6.17
CA THR A 198 -8.70 -8.11 4.73
C THR A 198 -10.21 -8.17 4.52
N GLY A 199 -10.92 -9.03 5.27
CA GLY A 199 -12.39 -9.12 5.28
C GLY A 199 -13.09 -8.24 6.32
N VAL A 200 -12.40 -7.81 7.38
CA VAL A 200 -12.98 -6.98 8.47
C VAL A 200 -13.15 -5.52 8.05
N ARG A 201 -12.30 -5.03 7.13
CA ARG A 201 -12.34 -3.69 6.52
C ARG A 201 -12.06 -2.55 7.50
N LEU A 202 -10.78 -2.21 7.66
CA LEU A 202 -10.35 -1.02 8.38
C LEU A 202 -9.00 -0.50 7.85
N GLY A 203 -8.90 0.81 7.70
CA GLY A 203 -7.66 1.52 7.36
C GLY A 203 -7.71 2.96 7.84
N TRP A 204 -6.75 3.75 7.40
CA TRP A 204 -6.76 5.18 7.66
C TRP A 204 -5.95 5.93 6.61
N THR A 205 -6.22 7.23 6.53
CA THR A 205 -5.44 8.20 5.75
C THR A 205 -5.06 9.38 6.65
N VAL A 206 -3.82 9.83 6.57
CA VAL A 206 -3.29 11.02 7.24
C VAL A 206 -3.17 12.14 6.23
N VAL A 207 -3.86 13.26 6.47
CA VAL A 207 -3.78 14.48 5.67
C VAL A 207 -3.30 15.62 6.57
N PRO A 208 -2.01 16.00 6.52
CA PRO A 208 -1.45 17.04 7.40
C PRO A 208 -2.08 18.42 7.16
N LYS A 209 -2.09 19.25 8.21
CA LYS A 209 -2.62 20.63 8.15
C LYS A 209 -1.77 21.53 7.27
N GLU A 210 -0.48 21.24 7.15
CA GLU A 210 0.48 21.99 6.36
C GLU A 210 0.37 21.70 4.85
N LEU A 211 -0.42 20.69 4.45
CA LEU A 211 -0.65 20.36 3.06
C LEU A 211 -1.76 21.25 2.47
N LEU A 212 -1.36 22.12 1.55
CA LEU A 212 -2.23 23.11 0.92
C LEU A 212 -2.30 22.91 -0.60
N PHE A 213 -3.45 23.24 -1.19
CA PHE A 213 -3.54 23.47 -2.63
C PHE A 213 -2.83 24.78 -3.01
N SER A 214 -2.70 25.02 -4.32
CA SER A 214 -2.00 26.20 -4.87
C SER A 214 -2.61 27.55 -4.46
N ASP A 215 -3.90 27.58 -4.12
CA ASP A 215 -4.62 28.75 -3.61
C ASP A 215 -4.49 28.95 -2.08
N GLY A 216 -3.76 28.06 -1.40
CA GLY A 216 -3.60 28.04 0.05
C GLY A 216 -4.72 27.34 0.81
N HIS A 217 -5.69 26.72 0.13
CA HIS A 217 -6.75 25.96 0.80
C HIS A 217 -6.22 24.62 1.35
N PRO A 218 -6.49 24.27 2.63
CA PRO A 218 -6.01 23.01 3.20
C PRO A 218 -6.68 21.78 2.58
N VAL A 219 -5.87 20.87 2.06
CA VAL A 219 -6.34 19.62 1.41
C VAL A 219 -7.19 18.78 2.37
N ALA A 220 -6.84 18.77 3.66
CA ALA A 220 -7.59 18.06 4.70
C ALA A 220 -9.05 18.51 4.83
N LYS A 221 -9.38 19.78 4.52
CA LYS A 221 -10.76 20.29 4.58
C LYS A 221 -11.62 19.70 3.47
N ASP A 222 -11.10 19.63 2.26
CA ASP A 222 -11.82 19.02 1.14
C ASP A 222 -11.89 17.50 1.29
N PHE A 223 -10.84 16.86 1.82
CA PHE A 223 -10.91 15.44 2.13
C PHE A 223 -11.97 15.14 3.20
N ASN A 224 -12.06 15.96 4.25
CA ASN A 224 -13.14 15.87 5.23
C ASN A 224 -14.51 16.05 4.57
N ARG A 225 -14.65 17.00 3.64
CA ARG A 225 -15.90 17.20 2.89
C ARG A 225 -16.26 15.95 2.07
N ILE A 226 -15.30 15.34 1.37
CA ILE A 226 -15.53 14.07 0.64
C ILE A 226 -15.96 12.97 1.59
N VAL A 227 -15.26 12.80 2.73
CA VAL A 227 -15.58 11.79 3.75
C VAL A 227 -17.00 12.00 4.27
N CYS A 228 -17.41 13.21 4.67
CA CYS A 228 -18.77 13.48 5.15
C CYS A 228 -19.86 13.42 4.07
N THR A 229 -19.51 13.38 2.78
CA THR A 229 -20.51 13.31 1.68
C THR A 229 -20.69 11.90 1.14
N CYS A 230 -19.58 11.18 0.99
CA CYS A 230 -19.49 9.93 0.26
C CYS A 230 -19.30 8.72 1.19
N PHE A 231 -19.24 8.94 2.50
CA PHE A 231 -18.99 7.92 3.50
C PHE A 231 -19.73 8.24 4.81
N ASN A 232 -20.13 7.20 5.56
CA ASN A 232 -20.81 7.34 6.86
C ASN A 232 -19.95 6.82 8.03
N GLY A 233 -18.63 6.77 7.82
CA GLY A 233 -17.68 6.19 8.78
C GLY A 233 -17.53 4.68 8.66
N ALA A 234 -16.39 4.18 9.12
CA ALA A 234 -16.11 2.75 9.15
C ALA A 234 -16.99 2.03 10.20
N SER A 235 -17.25 0.75 10.00
CA SER A 235 -18.01 -0.08 10.94
C SER A 235 -17.49 0.07 12.37
N ASN A 236 -18.37 0.42 13.32
CA ASN A 236 -18.02 0.58 14.74
C ASN A 236 -17.48 -0.72 15.37
N ILE A 237 -17.87 -1.90 14.85
CA ILE A 237 -17.30 -3.20 15.22
C ILE A 237 -15.85 -3.30 14.73
N ALA A 238 -15.59 -2.92 13.47
CA ALA A 238 -14.23 -2.91 12.92
C ALA A 238 -13.34 -1.91 13.68
N GLN A 239 -13.84 -0.69 13.96
CA GLN A 239 -13.13 0.32 14.73
C GLN A 239 -12.76 -0.17 16.15
N ALA A 240 -13.67 -0.87 16.83
CA ALA A 240 -13.35 -1.51 18.11
C ALA A 240 -12.26 -2.60 17.99
N GLY A 241 -12.23 -3.33 16.88
CA GLY A 241 -11.14 -4.25 16.55
C GLY A 241 -9.82 -3.53 16.34
N GLY A 242 -9.82 -2.46 15.54
CA GLY A 242 -8.64 -1.63 15.31
C GLY A 242 -8.09 -1.03 16.60
N LEU A 243 -8.96 -0.55 17.50
CA LEU A 243 -8.53 -0.02 18.79
C LEU A 243 -7.88 -1.11 19.66
N ALA A 244 -8.42 -2.33 19.66
CA ALA A 244 -7.82 -3.46 20.36
C ALA A 244 -6.46 -3.86 19.76
N CYS A 245 -6.29 -3.79 18.44
CA CYS A 245 -5.01 -4.04 17.77
C CYS A 245 -3.91 -3.08 18.24
N LEU A 246 -4.25 -1.85 18.67
CA LEU A 246 -3.28 -0.84 19.11
C LEU A 246 -2.98 -0.89 20.62
N SER A 247 -3.52 -1.89 21.33
CA SER A 247 -3.09 -2.21 22.70
C SER A 247 -1.75 -2.95 22.70
N PRO A 248 -1.02 -3.02 23.83
CA PRO A 248 0.21 -3.82 23.93
C PRO A 248 0.05 -5.28 23.46
N ASP A 249 -1.02 -5.95 23.91
CA ASP A 249 -1.31 -7.33 23.51
C ASP A 249 -1.69 -7.44 22.03
N GLY A 250 -2.45 -6.46 21.52
CA GLY A 250 -2.82 -6.38 20.11
C GLY A 250 -1.61 -6.18 19.20
N LEU A 251 -0.69 -5.30 19.57
CA LEU A 251 0.56 -5.05 18.85
C LEU A 251 1.43 -6.30 18.84
N LYS A 252 1.54 -6.99 19.98
CA LYS A 252 2.28 -8.25 20.08
C LYS A 252 1.67 -9.32 19.16
N ALA A 253 0.35 -9.48 19.17
CA ALA A 253 -0.34 -10.43 18.30
C ALA A 253 -0.13 -10.11 16.81
N MET A 254 -0.18 -8.83 16.41
CA MET A 254 0.13 -8.42 15.04
C MET A 254 1.58 -8.73 14.65
N GLN A 255 2.54 -8.46 15.55
CA GLN A 255 3.95 -8.77 15.32
C GLN A 255 4.18 -10.27 15.12
N ASP A 256 3.52 -11.13 15.90
CA ASP A 256 3.64 -12.58 15.77
C ASP A 256 3.07 -13.07 14.41
N VAL A 257 1.95 -12.50 13.97
CA VAL A 257 1.36 -12.78 12.64
C VAL A 257 2.28 -12.29 11.52
N VAL A 258 2.85 -11.09 11.65
CA VAL A 258 3.84 -10.55 10.69
C VAL A 258 5.05 -11.48 10.62
N GLY A 259 5.60 -11.90 11.77
CA GLY A 259 6.72 -12.84 11.86
C GLY A 259 6.44 -14.16 11.16
N PHE A 260 5.28 -14.76 11.40
CA PHE A 260 4.85 -16.00 10.72
C PHE A 260 4.89 -15.87 9.19
N TYR A 261 4.39 -14.76 8.64
CA TYR A 261 4.42 -14.52 7.19
C TYR A 261 5.80 -14.16 6.65
N LYS A 262 6.69 -13.58 7.47
CA LYS A 262 8.09 -13.37 7.09
C LYS A 262 8.84 -14.70 6.95
N GLU A 263 8.65 -15.64 7.89
CA GLU A 263 9.17 -17.00 7.77
C GLU A 263 8.63 -17.71 6.51
N ASN A 264 7.33 -17.55 6.20
CA ASN A 264 6.79 -18.07 4.93
C ASN A 264 7.50 -17.47 3.71
N THR A 265 7.83 -16.18 3.77
CA THR A 265 8.55 -15.48 2.70
C THR A 265 9.94 -16.07 2.51
N GLU A 266 10.66 -16.36 3.59
CA GLU A 266 11.99 -16.99 3.57
C GLU A 266 11.97 -18.36 2.87
N ILE A 267 10.97 -19.19 3.14
CA ILE A 267 10.80 -20.50 2.46
C ILE A 267 10.67 -20.33 0.94
N ILE A 268 9.91 -19.32 0.50
CA ILE A 268 9.71 -19.04 -0.92
C ILE A 268 11.00 -18.51 -1.55
N VAL A 269 11.72 -17.61 -0.85
CA VAL A 269 13.03 -17.11 -1.30
C VAL A 269 14.03 -18.25 -1.48
N GLU A 270 14.19 -19.09 -0.46
CA GLU A 270 15.10 -20.23 -0.52
C GLU A 270 14.75 -21.14 -1.69
N THR A 271 13.46 -21.37 -1.92
CA THR A 271 12.97 -22.20 -3.02
C THR A 271 13.43 -21.68 -4.37
N PHE A 272 13.09 -20.44 -4.73
CA PHE A 272 13.45 -19.90 -6.04
C PHE A 272 14.96 -19.65 -6.18
N THR A 273 15.65 -19.25 -5.10
CA THR A 273 17.10 -19.07 -5.10
C THR A 273 17.83 -20.40 -5.34
N SER A 274 17.37 -21.49 -4.71
CA SER A 274 17.95 -22.84 -4.90
C SER A 274 17.77 -23.38 -6.33
N LEU A 275 16.81 -22.83 -7.08
CA LEU A 275 16.52 -23.15 -8.47
C LEU A 275 17.24 -22.20 -9.45
N GLY A 276 18.06 -21.26 -8.95
CA GLY A 276 18.85 -20.35 -9.77
C GLY A 276 18.11 -19.11 -10.28
N PHE A 277 16.91 -18.81 -9.77
CA PHE A 277 16.19 -17.59 -10.14
C PHE A 277 16.71 -16.37 -9.37
N ASN A 278 16.60 -15.19 -9.99
CA ASN A 278 16.77 -13.92 -9.29
C ASN A 278 15.49 -13.57 -8.52
N VAL A 279 15.62 -13.33 -7.22
CA VAL A 279 14.50 -13.07 -6.30
C VAL A 279 14.71 -11.73 -5.60
N TYR A 280 13.67 -10.89 -5.56
CA TYR A 280 13.69 -9.55 -4.99
C TYR A 280 12.59 -9.33 -3.93
N GLY A 281 12.72 -8.25 -3.15
CA GLY A 281 11.67 -7.69 -2.26
C GLY A 281 11.57 -8.30 -0.86
N ALA A 282 11.63 -9.63 -0.79
CA ALA A 282 11.31 -10.49 0.34
C ALA A 282 11.63 -10.02 1.78
N LYS A 283 12.67 -9.20 1.95
CA LYS A 283 13.11 -8.70 3.25
C LYS A 283 12.05 -7.85 3.96
N ASN A 284 11.38 -6.97 3.22
CA ASN A 284 10.53 -5.92 3.79
C ASN A 284 9.05 -6.07 3.45
N ALA A 285 8.64 -7.16 2.79
CA ALA A 285 7.27 -7.37 2.36
C ALA A 285 6.89 -8.87 2.35
N PRO A 286 5.60 -9.23 2.53
CA PRO A 286 5.12 -10.62 2.58
C PRO A 286 4.88 -11.23 1.20
N TYR A 287 5.79 -10.97 0.27
CA TYR A 287 5.77 -11.52 -1.09
C TYR A 287 7.16 -11.42 -1.69
N VAL A 288 7.42 -12.28 -2.67
CA VAL A 288 8.65 -12.27 -3.45
C VAL A 288 8.37 -11.84 -4.89
N TRP A 289 9.36 -11.21 -5.49
CA TRP A 289 9.33 -10.78 -6.89
C TRP A 289 10.39 -11.55 -7.67
N VAL A 290 9.95 -12.50 -8.51
CA VAL A 290 10.83 -13.48 -9.16
C VAL A 290 10.97 -13.14 -10.64
N HIS A 291 12.21 -13.04 -11.13
CA HIS A 291 12.51 -12.73 -12.53
C HIS A 291 12.59 -14.01 -13.38
N PHE A 292 11.80 -14.05 -14.46
CA PHE A 292 11.79 -15.08 -15.51
C PHE A 292 12.25 -14.44 -16.83
N PRO A 293 13.57 -14.35 -17.06
CA PRO A 293 14.11 -13.56 -18.17
C PRO A 293 13.63 -14.08 -19.54
N GLY A 294 13.18 -13.15 -20.39
CA GLY A 294 12.74 -13.45 -21.75
C GLY A 294 11.40 -14.19 -21.85
N ARG A 295 10.66 -14.35 -20.75
CA ARG A 295 9.36 -15.01 -20.73
C ARG A 295 8.24 -14.02 -20.44
N ASN A 296 7.13 -14.14 -21.15
CA ASN A 296 5.91 -13.41 -20.83
C ASN A 296 5.35 -13.90 -19.48
N SER A 297 5.01 -12.96 -18.60
CA SER A 297 4.61 -13.26 -17.23
C SER A 297 3.25 -13.98 -17.12
N TRP A 298 2.33 -13.77 -18.08
CA TRP A 298 1.07 -14.53 -18.14
C TRP A 298 1.31 -15.98 -18.56
N ASP A 299 2.25 -16.24 -19.47
CA ASP A 299 2.63 -17.62 -19.84
C ASP A 299 3.27 -18.35 -18.66
N VAL A 300 4.13 -17.68 -17.87
CA VAL A 300 4.71 -18.24 -16.64
C VAL A 300 3.63 -18.51 -15.60
N PHE A 301 2.68 -17.58 -15.43
CA PHE A 301 1.53 -17.78 -14.54
C PHE A 301 0.72 -19.03 -14.95
N ALA A 302 0.37 -19.15 -16.24
CA ALA A 302 -0.39 -20.28 -16.75
C ALA A 302 0.37 -21.60 -16.59
N GLU A 303 1.68 -21.62 -16.83
CA GLU A 303 2.52 -22.80 -16.63
C GLU A 303 2.53 -23.26 -15.16
N ILE A 304 2.77 -22.35 -14.22
CA ILE A 304 2.81 -22.68 -12.79
C ILE A 304 1.44 -23.16 -12.33
N LEU A 305 0.36 -22.52 -12.79
CA LEU A 305 -1.00 -22.94 -12.47
C LEU A 305 -1.29 -24.35 -12.97
N GLU A 306 -1.07 -24.60 -14.26
CA GLU A 306 -1.38 -25.89 -14.89
C GLU A 306 -0.53 -27.03 -14.34
N LYS A 307 0.78 -26.83 -14.20
CA LYS A 307 1.71 -27.91 -13.87
C LYS A 307 1.93 -28.11 -12.38
N ALA A 308 1.81 -27.05 -11.57
CA ALA A 308 2.03 -27.11 -10.12
C ALA A 308 0.75 -26.90 -9.30
N ASN A 309 -0.38 -26.51 -9.90
CA ASN A 309 -1.61 -26.15 -9.20
C ASN A 309 -1.34 -25.08 -8.11
N VAL A 310 -0.49 -24.10 -8.45
CA VAL A 310 -0.15 -22.96 -7.60
C VAL A 310 -0.56 -21.69 -8.32
N VAL A 311 -1.37 -20.86 -7.67
CA VAL A 311 -1.74 -19.55 -8.20
C VAL A 311 -0.67 -18.53 -7.83
N THR A 312 -0.12 -17.83 -8.81
CA THR A 312 0.80 -16.70 -8.64
C THR A 312 0.16 -15.42 -9.16
N THR A 313 0.89 -14.31 -9.27
CA THR A 313 0.39 -13.11 -9.95
C THR A 313 1.36 -12.70 -11.07
N PRO A 314 0.91 -12.63 -12.34
CA PRO A 314 1.75 -12.21 -13.45
C PRO A 314 2.16 -10.75 -13.27
N GLY A 315 3.42 -10.45 -13.55
CA GLY A 315 3.98 -9.14 -13.27
C GLY A 315 3.40 -8.00 -14.10
N THR A 316 3.00 -8.26 -15.35
CA THR A 316 2.32 -7.26 -16.20
C THR A 316 1.01 -6.74 -15.61
N GLY A 317 0.39 -7.47 -14.68
CA GLY A 317 -0.78 -6.98 -13.93
C GLY A 317 -0.49 -5.79 -13.02
N PHE A 318 0.78 -5.43 -12.82
CA PHE A 318 1.25 -4.28 -12.04
C PHE A 318 1.81 -3.15 -12.91
N GLY A 319 1.59 -3.20 -14.22
CA GLY A 319 2.15 -2.27 -15.19
C GLY A 319 3.24 -2.90 -16.08
N PRO A 320 3.65 -2.20 -17.14
CA PRO A 320 4.59 -2.73 -18.14
C PRO A 320 5.96 -3.08 -17.56
N GLY A 321 6.41 -2.40 -16.52
CA GLY A 321 7.65 -2.71 -15.82
C GLY A 321 7.64 -4.01 -15.03
N GLY A 322 6.47 -4.66 -14.90
CA GLY A 322 6.37 -5.99 -14.37
C GLY A 322 6.54 -7.13 -15.38
N GLU A 323 6.65 -6.85 -16.68
CA GLU A 323 6.89 -7.91 -17.66
C GLU A 323 8.20 -8.66 -17.39
N GLY A 324 8.18 -9.98 -17.59
CA GLY A 324 9.29 -10.86 -17.23
C GLY A 324 9.32 -11.25 -15.75
N PHE A 325 8.40 -10.78 -14.91
CA PHE A 325 8.38 -11.12 -13.49
C PHE A 325 7.07 -11.79 -13.05
N VAL A 326 7.14 -12.50 -11.94
CA VAL A 326 5.98 -13.08 -11.24
C VAL A 326 6.06 -12.75 -9.76
N ARG A 327 4.95 -12.27 -9.18
CA ARG A 327 4.82 -12.08 -7.73
C ARG A 327 4.28 -13.35 -7.10
N VAL A 328 4.91 -13.81 -6.04
CA VAL A 328 4.44 -14.94 -5.22
C VAL A 328 4.17 -14.47 -3.80
N SER A 329 2.94 -14.66 -3.33
CA SER A 329 2.48 -14.25 -2.01
C SER A 329 2.97 -15.21 -0.92
N ALA A 330 3.37 -14.68 0.23
CA ALA A 330 3.69 -15.47 1.42
C ALA A 330 2.49 -15.68 2.36
N PHE A 331 1.33 -15.10 2.04
CA PHE A 331 0.09 -15.33 2.78
C PHE A 331 -0.46 -16.73 2.49
N GLY A 332 -0.38 -17.61 3.48
CA GLY A 332 -0.93 -18.96 3.44
C GLY A 332 -0.58 -19.73 4.71
N HIS A 333 -1.27 -20.84 4.96
CA HIS A 333 -0.86 -21.77 6.02
C HIS A 333 0.52 -22.35 5.71
N ARG A 334 1.30 -22.67 6.75
CA ARG A 334 2.71 -23.09 6.62
C ARG A 334 2.85 -24.33 5.74
N GLU A 335 1.97 -25.31 5.94
CA GLU A 335 1.93 -26.55 5.17
C GLU A 335 1.65 -26.29 3.67
N ASN A 336 0.81 -25.31 3.35
CA ASN A 336 0.52 -24.94 1.97
C ASN A 336 1.72 -24.25 1.30
N ILE A 337 2.47 -23.42 2.04
CA ILE A 337 3.71 -22.81 1.55
C ILE A 337 4.78 -23.87 1.29
N ILE A 338 4.94 -24.83 2.20
CA ILE A 338 5.90 -25.94 2.05
C ILE A 338 5.51 -26.82 0.85
N GLU A 339 4.22 -27.14 0.69
CA GLU A 339 3.73 -27.92 -0.44
C GLU A 339 3.91 -27.18 -1.78
N ALA A 340 3.57 -25.89 -1.83
CA ALA A 340 3.81 -25.06 -3.02
C ALA A 340 5.30 -25.02 -3.38
N ALA A 341 6.17 -24.83 -2.39
CA ALA A 341 7.62 -24.85 -2.57
C ALA A 341 8.10 -26.20 -3.14
N ARG A 342 7.61 -27.32 -2.61
CA ARG A 342 7.93 -28.67 -3.11
C ARG A 342 7.54 -28.84 -4.58
N ARG A 343 6.33 -28.40 -4.97
CA ARG A 343 5.85 -28.48 -6.35
C ARG A 343 6.65 -27.59 -7.30
N LEU A 344 6.98 -26.37 -6.88
CA LEU A 344 7.83 -25.46 -7.65
C LEU A 344 9.23 -26.02 -7.86
N LYS A 345 9.83 -26.64 -6.82
CA LYS A 345 11.08 -27.38 -6.96
C LYS A 345 10.96 -28.53 -7.96
N GLN A 346 9.87 -29.29 -7.93
CA GLN A 346 9.67 -30.38 -8.90
C GLN A 346 9.51 -29.88 -10.35
N LEU A 347 8.86 -28.72 -10.53
CA LEU A 347 8.61 -28.14 -11.86
C LEU A 347 9.89 -27.61 -12.53
N TYR A 348 10.81 -27.03 -11.74
CA TYR A 348 11.96 -26.28 -12.27
C TYR A 348 13.33 -26.92 -11.97
N LYS A 349 13.38 -28.10 -11.34
CA LYS A 349 14.63 -28.80 -11.00
C LYS A 349 15.34 -29.39 -12.21
#